data_AF-A0A097ERY2-F1
#
_entry.id   AF-A0A097ERY2-F1
#
_cell.length_a   1.000
_cell.length_b   1.000
_cell.length_c   1.000
_cell.angle_alpha   90.00
_cell.angle_beta   90.00
_cell.angle_gamma   90.00
#
_symmetry.space_group_name_H-M   'P 1'
#
loop_
_entity.id
_entity.type
_entity.pdbx_description
1 polymer ?
#
loop_
_entity_poly.entity_id
_entity_poly.type
_entity_poly.pdbx_seq_one_letter_code
_entity_poly.pdbx_strand_id
1 'polypeptide(L)'
;MKRRFLRKQKGLSLIESVISSGLVLFMLSSSFLVINSTIKTSVNTEKKTLLAEQLDKKIDYYILTGRFSTSSVDNNTFTQTKSSNSKLAKFIGKNNDFGITVSKEVIKYGKSA
;
A
#
# COMPACT_ATOMS: atom_id res chain seq x y z
N MET A 1 3.10 -24.32 62.05
CA MET A 1 2.63 -23.02 61.52
C MET A 1 3.09 -22.69 60.07
N LYS A 2 3.86 -23.55 59.37
CA LYS A 2 4.43 -23.28 58.02
C LYS A 2 3.47 -23.43 56.82
N ARG A 3 2.36 -24.17 56.96
CA ARG A 3 1.47 -24.52 55.83
C ARG A 3 0.54 -23.40 55.35
N ARG A 4 0.20 -22.42 56.20
CA ARG A 4 -0.67 -21.28 55.81
C ARG A 4 0.06 -20.22 54.97
N PHE A 5 1.37 -20.03 55.17
CA PHE A 5 2.16 -19.04 54.43
C PHE A 5 2.43 -19.48 52.97
N LEU A 6 2.74 -20.77 52.76
CA LEU A 6 2.93 -21.37 51.43
C LEU A 6 1.67 -21.33 50.55
N ARG A 7 0.47 -21.41 51.15
CA ARG A 7 -0.80 -21.28 50.40
C ARG A 7 -1.05 -19.85 49.89
N LYS A 8 -0.67 -18.81 50.66
CA LYS A 8 -0.80 -17.41 50.23
C LYS A 8 0.17 -17.06 49.09
N GLN A 9 1.41 -17.53 49.14
CA GLN A 9 2.38 -17.31 48.07
C GLN A 9 2.01 -18.01 46.76
N LYS A 10 1.40 -19.21 46.80
CA LYS A 10 0.92 -19.89 45.60
C LYS A 10 -0.19 -19.13 44.87
N GLY A 11 -1.10 -18.48 45.60
CA GLY A 11 -2.16 -17.65 45.00
C GLY A 11 -1.62 -16.41 44.29
N LEU A 12 -0.64 -15.73 44.90
CA LEU A 12 0.09 -14.61 44.29
C LEU A 12 0.86 -15.04 43.03
N SER A 13 1.58 -16.16 43.09
CA SER A 13 2.36 -16.68 41.96
C SER A 13 1.48 -17.10 40.76
N LEU A 14 0.27 -17.64 41.00
CA LEU A 14 -0.68 -17.96 39.93
C LEU A 14 -1.22 -16.68 39.27
N ILE A 15 -1.57 -15.67 40.06
CA ILE A 15 -2.04 -14.38 39.54
C ILE A 15 -0.94 -13.70 38.73
N GLU A 16 0.30 -13.69 39.22
CA GLU A 16 1.47 -13.17 38.49
C GLU A 16 1.70 -13.92 37.18
N SER A 17 1.55 -15.25 37.18
CA SER A 17 1.66 -16.06 35.96
C SER A 17 0.57 -15.74 34.95
N VAL A 18 -0.67 -15.50 35.40
CA VAL A 18 -1.79 -15.11 34.52
C VAL A 18 -1.57 -13.72 33.94
N ILE A 19 -1.14 -12.76 34.76
CA ILE A 19 -0.83 -11.40 34.31
C ILE A 19 0.34 -11.43 33.32
N SER A 20 1.42 -12.15 33.62
CA SER A 20 2.58 -12.30 32.75
C SER A 20 2.20 -12.93 31.41
N SER A 21 1.40 -14.00 31.44
CA SER A 21 0.89 -14.64 30.22
C SER A 21 0.01 -13.69 29.41
N GLY A 22 -0.83 -12.91 30.07
CA GLY A 22 -1.66 -11.88 29.44
C GLY A 22 -0.83 -10.79 28.74
N LEU A 23 0.26 -10.35 29.38
CA LEU A 23 1.19 -9.39 28.78
C LEU A 23 1.90 -9.96 27.55
N VAL A 24 2.36 -11.21 27.61
CA VAL A 24 3.00 -11.88 26.46
C VAL A 24 2.01 -12.03 25.29
N LEU A 25 0.78 -12.47 25.57
CA LEU A 25 -0.28 -12.58 24.56
C LEU A 25 -0.65 -11.22 23.97
N PHE A 26 -0.71 -10.17 24.79
CA PHE A 26 -0.94 -8.82 24.33
C PHE A 26 0.18 -8.33 23.41
N MET A 27 1.44 -8.55 23.80
CA MET A 27 2.61 -8.20 22.97
C MET A 27 2.56 -8.93 21.63
N LEU A 28 2.33 -10.25 21.63
CA LEU A 28 2.18 -11.06 20.41
C LEU A 28 1.07 -10.52 19.51
N SER A 29 -0.11 -10.24 20.07
CA SER A 29 -1.24 -9.70 19.33
C SER A 29 -0.91 -8.35 18.68
N SER A 30 -0.23 -7.46 19.42
CA SER A 30 0.21 -6.16 18.92
C SER A 30 1.21 -6.34 17.77
N SER A 31 2.21 -7.20 17.93
CA SER A 31 3.19 -7.51 16.89
C SER A 31 2.52 -8.04 15.62
N PHE A 32 1.57 -8.96 15.73
CA PHE A 32 0.83 -9.47 14.57
C PHE A 32 0.03 -8.38 13.86
N LEU A 33 -0.58 -7.46 14.61
CA LEU A 33 -1.34 -6.35 14.03
C LEU A 33 -0.41 -5.42 13.23
N VAL A 34 0.75 -5.07 13.79
CA VAL A 34 1.76 -4.25 13.13
C VAL A 34 2.25 -4.94 11.86
N ILE A 35 2.65 -6.21 11.94
CA ILE A 35 3.15 -6.99 10.79
C ILE A 35 2.11 -7.02 9.67
N ASN A 36 0.85 -7.33 9.99
CA ASN A 36 -0.23 -7.36 8.99
C ASN A 36 -0.44 -6.00 8.32
N SER A 37 -0.38 -4.91 9.09
CA SER A 37 -0.52 -3.56 8.55
C SER A 37 0.66 -3.18 7.65
N THR A 38 1.88 -3.52 8.07
CA THR A 38 3.10 -3.29 7.28
C THR A 38 3.07 -4.07 5.97
N ILE A 39 2.75 -5.37 6.00
CA ILE A 39 2.66 -6.19 4.78
C ILE A 39 1.63 -5.62 3.81
N LYS A 40 0.42 -5.27 4.28
CA LYS A 40 -0.61 -4.66 3.44
C LYS A 40 -0.14 -3.35 2.82
N THR A 41 0.53 -2.51 3.61
CA THR A 41 1.06 -1.21 3.14
C THR A 41 2.17 -1.41 2.12
N SER A 42 3.09 -2.35 2.34
CA SER A 42 4.18 -2.68 1.42
C SER A 42 3.64 -3.18 0.09
N VAL A 43 2.71 -4.13 0.08
CA VAL A 43 2.08 -4.64 -1.15
C VAL A 43 1.37 -3.52 -1.90
N ASN A 44 0.60 -2.68 -1.20
CA ASN A 44 -0.09 -1.56 -1.85
C ASN A 44 0.90 -0.55 -2.46
N THR A 45 2.00 -0.28 -1.76
CA THR A 45 3.06 0.62 -2.24
C THR A 45 3.74 0.03 -3.47
N GLU A 46 4.11 -1.25 -3.44
CA GLU A 46 4.73 -1.96 -4.56
C GLU A 46 3.81 -2.00 -5.79
N LYS A 47 2.52 -2.31 -5.61
CA LYS A 47 1.56 -2.29 -6.73
C LYS A 47 1.38 -0.88 -7.29
N LYS A 48 1.41 0.15 -6.44
CA LYS A 48 1.39 1.54 -6.88
C LYS A 48 2.64 1.93 -7.67
N THR A 49 3.83 1.51 -7.25
CA THR A 49 5.08 1.79 -7.98
C THR A 49 5.10 1.07 -9.32
N LEU A 50 4.72 -0.21 -9.37
CA LEU A 50 4.62 -0.97 -10.62
C LEU A 50 3.62 -0.33 -11.60
N LEU A 51 2.44 0.10 -11.11
CA LEU A 51 1.46 0.80 -11.94
C LEU A 51 2.02 2.14 -12.46
N ALA A 52 2.77 2.87 -11.63
CA ALA A 52 3.42 4.11 -12.03
C ALA A 52 4.48 3.88 -13.12
N GLU A 53 5.32 2.86 -12.98
CA GLU A 53 6.33 2.49 -13.99
C GLU A 53 5.70 2.05 -15.32
N GLN A 54 4.60 1.28 -15.27
CA GLN A 54 3.85 0.91 -16.48
C GLN A 54 3.23 2.13 -17.16
N LEU A 55 2.70 3.06 -16.37
CA LEU A 55 2.18 4.33 -16.87
C LEU A 55 3.30 5.16 -17.52
N ASP A 56 4.47 5.23 -16.88
CA ASP A 56 5.64 5.95 -17.41
C ASP A 56 6.08 5.40 -18.76
N LYS A 57 6.22 4.07 -18.90
CA LYS A 57 6.56 3.45 -20.19
C LYS A 57 5.57 3.81 -21.30
N LYS A 58 4.28 3.89 -20.98
CA LYS A 58 3.24 4.29 -21.94
C LYS A 58 3.29 5.78 -22.26
N ILE A 59 3.64 6.62 -21.28
CA ILE A 59 3.84 8.06 -21.47
C ILE A 59 5.08 8.30 -22.33
N ASP A 60 6.19 7.62 -22.08
CA ASP A 60 7.42 7.73 -22.87
C ASP A 60 7.16 7.36 -24.34
N TYR A 61 6.42 6.27 -24.56
CA TYR A 61 5.97 5.92 -25.91
C TYR A 61 5.09 7.01 -26.53
N TYR A 62 4.19 7.63 -25.78
CA TYR A 62 3.40 8.77 -26.26
C TYR A 62 4.27 9.99 -26.60
N ILE A 63 5.29 10.30 -25.78
CA ILE A 63 6.20 11.42 -26.03
C ILE A 63 6.98 11.18 -27.34
N LEU A 64 7.39 9.93 -27.59
CA LEU A 64 8.16 9.58 -28.80
C LEU A 64 7.30 9.46 -30.06
N THR A 65 6.06 8.97 -29.95
CA THR A 65 5.21 8.64 -31.11
C THR A 65 4.02 9.59 -31.31
N GLY A 66 3.72 10.44 -30.33
CA GLY A 66 2.53 11.28 -30.28
C GLY A 66 1.22 10.53 -30.03
N ARG A 67 1.24 9.19 -29.88
CA ARG A 67 0.04 8.36 -29.72
C ARG A 67 0.06 7.63 -28.38
N PHE A 68 -0.97 7.86 -27.57
CA PHE A 68 -1.08 7.19 -26.27
C PHE A 68 -1.84 5.87 -26.42
N SER A 69 -1.26 4.80 -25.88
CA SER A 69 -1.87 3.47 -25.92
C SER A 69 -2.76 3.25 -24.69
N THR A 70 -4.08 3.22 -24.91
CA THR A 70 -5.10 2.93 -23.89
C THR A 70 -5.30 1.42 -23.65
N SER A 71 -4.48 0.58 -24.28
CA SER A 71 -4.49 -0.86 -24.05
C SER A 71 -4.37 -1.17 -22.55
N SER A 72 -5.26 -2.00 -22.04
CA SER A 72 -5.14 -2.56 -20.70
C SER A 72 -3.98 -3.56 -20.69
N VAL A 73 -3.25 -3.58 -19.59
CA VAL A 73 -2.24 -4.61 -19.31
C VAL A 73 -2.68 -5.28 -18.03
N ASP A 74 -2.95 -6.58 -18.08
CA ASP A 74 -3.60 -7.31 -17.00
C ASP A 74 -4.91 -6.63 -16.58
N ASN A 75 -5.11 -6.37 -15.28
CA ASN A 75 -6.25 -5.64 -14.73
C ASN A 75 -5.98 -4.13 -14.53
N ASN A 76 -4.95 -3.59 -15.21
CA ASN A 76 -4.61 -2.17 -15.21
C ASN A 76 -5.21 -1.48 -16.44
N THR A 77 -5.92 -0.39 -16.20
CA THR A 77 -6.52 0.44 -17.24
C THR A 77 -5.76 1.76 -17.34
N PHE A 78 -5.55 2.24 -18.56
CA PHE A 78 -4.77 3.45 -18.83
C PHE A 78 -5.59 4.41 -19.69
N THR A 79 -5.71 5.65 -19.24
CA THR A 79 -6.53 6.66 -19.91
C THR A 79 -5.77 7.98 -20.01
N GLN A 80 -6.07 8.71 -21.08
CA GLN A 80 -5.61 10.08 -21.27
C GLN A 80 -6.80 11.02 -21.08
N THR A 81 -6.64 12.00 -20.20
CA THR A 81 -7.64 13.03 -19.91
C THR A 81 -7.09 14.42 -20.20
N LYS A 82 -7.98 15.38 -20.46
CA LYS A 82 -7.57 16.78 -20.57
C LYS A 82 -7.10 17.28 -19.20
N SER A 83 -5.87 17.81 -19.14
CA SER A 83 -5.41 18.52 -17.95
C SER A 83 -6.08 19.90 -17.87
N SER A 84 -6.10 20.50 -16.68
CA SER A 84 -6.54 21.87 -16.46
C SER A 84 -5.71 22.88 -17.26
N ASN A 85 -4.46 22.55 -17.58
CA ASN A 85 -3.61 23.36 -18.46
C ASN A 85 -3.67 22.84 -19.90
N SER A 86 -3.99 23.71 -20.86
CA SER A 86 -4.08 23.37 -22.28
C SER A 86 -2.77 22.86 -22.88
N LYS A 87 -1.63 23.17 -22.26
CA LYS A 87 -0.28 22.72 -22.65
C LYS A 87 0.10 21.36 -22.06
N LEU A 88 -0.67 20.83 -21.12
CA LEU A 88 -0.39 19.57 -20.43
C LEU A 88 -1.41 18.47 -20.83
N ALA A 89 -0.92 17.24 -20.98
CA ALA A 89 -1.73 16.04 -21.08
C ALA A 89 -1.66 15.29 -19.75
N LYS A 90 -2.84 14.92 -19.22
CA LYS A 90 -2.95 14.14 -18.00
C LYS A 90 -3.20 12.68 -18.35
N PHE A 91 -2.42 11.79 -17.75
CA PHE A 91 -2.49 10.35 -17.93
C PHE A 91 -2.83 9.70 -16.60
N ILE A 92 -3.73 8.73 -16.63
CA ILE A 92 -4.27 8.07 -15.45
C ILE A 92 -4.15 6.56 -15.66
N GLY A 93 -3.42 5.91 -14.76
CA GLY A 93 -3.40 4.46 -14.61
C GLY A 93 -4.27 4.06 -13.41
N LYS A 94 -5.12 3.06 -13.59
CA LYS A 94 -5.97 2.50 -12.53
C LYS A 94 -5.81 0.99 -12.48
N ASN A 95 -5.47 0.46 -11.31
CA ASN A 95 -5.50 -0.97 -11.02
C ASN A 95 -6.85 -1.31 -10.35
N ASN A 96 -7.61 -2.22 -10.95
CA ASN A 96 -8.94 -2.56 -10.44
C ASN A 96 -8.91 -3.54 -9.27
N ASP A 97 -7.86 -4.35 -9.11
CA ASP A 97 -7.72 -5.34 -8.02
C ASP A 97 -7.50 -4.69 -6.67
N PHE A 98 -6.70 -3.63 -6.63
CA PHE A 98 -6.27 -2.95 -5.41
C PHE A 98 -6.90 -1.56 -5.25
N GLY A 99 -7.71 -1.11 -6.23
CA GLY A 99 -8.32 0.22 -6.22
C GLY A 99 -7.31 1.38 -6.31
N ILE A 100 -6.09 1.10 -6.75
CA ILE A 100 -4.99 2.08 -6.81
C ILE A 100 -5.15 2.92 -8.07
N THR A 101 -5.00 4.24 -7.93
CA THR A 101 -4.96 5.17 -9.05
C THR A 101 -3.66 5.98 -9.01
N VAL A 102 -2.98 6.06 -10.14
CA VAL A 102 -1.79 6.90 -10.35
C VAL A 102 -2.09 7.86 -11.49
N SER A 103 -1.83 9.15 -11.29
CA SER A 103 -1.97 10.16 -12.33
C SER A 103 -0.66 10.91 -12.53
N LYS A 104 -0.30 11.15 -13.79
CA LYS A 104 0.83 12.00 -14.16
C LYS A 104 0.42 13.00 -15.21
N GLU A 105 1.04 14.17 -15.17
CA GLU A 105 0.86 15.22 -16.17
C GLU A 105 2.19 15.44 -16.89
N VAL A 106 2.16 15.44 -18.22
CA VAL A 106 3.32 15.77 -19.04
C VAL A 106 2.95 16.81 -20.09
N ILE A 107 3.96 17.51 -20.61
CA ILE A 107 3.77 18.50 -21.66
C ILE A 107 3.25 17.81 -22.92
N LYS A 108 2.20 18.36 -23.54
CA LYS A 108 1.64 17.81 -24.78
C LYS A 108 2.70 17.79 -25.86
N TYR A 109 2.85 16.65 -26.52
CA TYR A 109 3.63 16.57 -27.74
C TYR A 109 2.82 17.14 -28.91
N GLY A 110 3.31 18.25 -29.47
CA GLY A 110 2.67 18.96 -30.58
C GLY A 110 3.31 20.32 -30.77
N LYS A 111 3.92 20.53 -31.95
CA LYS A 111 4.60 21.77 -32.37
C LYS A 111 3.86 23.03 -31.91
N SER A 112 4.58 23.98 -31.34
CA SER A 112 4.27 25.39 -31.57
C SER A 112 4.15 25.58 -33.08
N ALA A 113 2.92 25.74 -33.57
CA ALA A 113 2.64 26.36 -34.84
C ALA A 113 2.31 27.83 -34.55
#